data_AF-A0A7S1SZ73-F1
#
_entry.id   AF-A0A7S1SZ73-F1
#
_cell.length_a   1.000
_cell.length_b   1.000
_cell.length_c   1.000
_cell.angle_alpha   90.00
_cell.angle_beta   90.00
_cell.angle_gamma   90.00
#
_symmetry.space_group_name_H-M   'P 1'
#
loop_
_entity.id
_entity.type
_entity.pdbx_description
1 polymer ?
#
loop_
_entity_poly.entity_id
_entity_poly.type
_entity_poly.pdbx_seq_one_letter_code
_entity_poly.pdbx_strand_id
1 'polypeptide(L)'
;ARERGRWCRDHFINSRALSKAADIYNQLKGYLSDLEIPLTSCGEDTTSLRRCLVSGLFPHAARRQPDGTYSLFATSQVVHLHPSSVLCASKPPCVVFNELVRTTKQYARCAAVVEPAWLVEMAPQFFASKADLTSTLGPGGAG
;
A
#
# COMPACT_ATOMS: atom_id res chain seq x y z
N ALA A 1 29.53 -4.24 12.64
CA ALA A 1 29.06 -2.84 12.43
C ALA A 1 29.78 -2.15 11.25
N ARG A 2 31.13 -2.20 11.18
CA ARG A 2 31.91 -1.56 10.10
C ARG A 2 31.55 -2.05 8.68
N GLU A 3 31.29 -3.36 8.53
CA GLU A 3 30.90 -3.97 7.26
C GLU A 3 29.50 -3.52 6.80
N ARG A 4 28.52 -3.48 7.71
CA ARG A 4 27.17 -2.95 7.45
C ARG A 4 27.20 -1.48 7.03
N GLY A 5 28.07 -0.67 7.64
CA GLY A 5 28.26 0.74 7.27
C GLY A 5 28.85 0.92 5.88
N ARG A 6 29.82 0.08 5.51
CA ARG A 6 30.40 0.05 4.15
C ARG A 6 29.35 -0.34 3.12
N TRP A 7 28.61 -1.43 3.35
CA TRP A 7 27.53 -1.86 2.46
C TRP A 7 26.47 -0.77 2.26
N CYS A 8 26.03 -0.10 3.33
CA CYS A 8 25.08 1.01 3.20
C CYS A 8 25.62 2.14 2.31
N ARG A 9 26.90 2.51 2.47
CA ARG A 9 27.52 3.54 1.63
C ARG A 9 27.59 3.11 0.17
N ASP A 10 28.03 1.89 -0.08
CA ASP A 10 28.24 1.36 -1.43
C ASP A 10 26.89 1.18 -2.17
N HIS A 11 25.78 1.03 -1.45
CA HIS A 11 24.41 0.93 -1.99
C HIS A 11 23.56 2.21 -1.82
N PHE A 12 24.14 3.35 -1.44
CA PHE A 12 23.44 4.63 -1.24
C PHE A 12 22.28 4.59 -0.24
N ILE A 13 22.41 3.76 0.80
CA ILE A 13 21.43 3.59 1.88
C ILE A 13 21.87 4.39 3.12
N ASN A 14 20.92 5.06 3.77
CA ASN A 14 21.18 5.78 5.01
C ASN A 14 21.36 4.79 6.18
N SER A 15 22.61 4.63 6.62
CA SER A 15 22.97 3.70 7.70
C SER A 15 22.27 4.00 9.02
N ARG A 16 22.10 5.29 9.37
CA ARG A 16 21.43 5.71 10.61
C ARG A 16 19.94 5.36 10.57
N ALA A 17 19.29 5.57 9.43
CA ALA A 17 17.88 5.20 9.26
C ALA A 17 17.67 3.69 9.37
N LEU A 18 18.57 2.89 8.76
CA LEU A 18 18.51 1.43 8.84
C LEU A 18 18.75 0.92 10.27
N SER A 19 19.71 1.50 11.00
CA SER A 19 19.91 1.19 12.42
C SER A 19 18.65 1.48 13.24
N LYS A 20 18.05 2.65 13.06
CA LYS A 20 16.81 3.01 13.75
C LYS A 20 15.67 2.04 13.42
N ALA A 21 15.53 1.62 12.17
CA ALA A 21 14.53 0.64 11.77
C ALA A 21 14.75 -0.72 12.44
N ALA A 22 16.01 -1.18 12.57
CA ALA A 22 16.35 -2.42 13.26
C ALA A 22 16.02 -2.33 14.77
N ASP A 23 16.28 -1.20 15.41
CA ASP A 23 15.96 -0.98 16.82
C ASP A 23 14.44 -1.03 17.05
N ILE A 24 13.66 -0.34 16.21
CA ILE A 24 12.18 -0.38 16.26
C ILE A 24 11.66 -1.80 16.04
N TYR A 25 12.21 -2.53 15.06
CA TYR A 25 11.83 -3.92 14.81
C TYR A 25 12.06 -4.81 16.03
N ASN A 26 13.21 -4.68 16.70
CA ASN A 26 13.51 -5.46 17.89
C ASN A 26 12.58 -5.13 19.07
N GLN A 27 12.18 -3.85 19.21
CA GLN A 27 11.18 -3.45 20.20
C GLN A 27 9.81 -4.09 19.92
N LEU A 28 9.32 -3.98 18.67
CA LEU A 28 8.06 -4.60 18.27
C LEU A 28 8.09 -6.12 18.45
N LYS A 29 9.21 -6.78 18.12
CA LYS A 29 9.39 -8.21 18.34
C LYS A 29 9.31 -8.59 19.83
N GLY A 30 9.84 -7.75 20.72
CA GLY A 30 9.68 -7.91 22.16
C GLY A 30 8.22 -7.89 22.58
N TYR A 31 7.46 -6.88 22.16
CA TYR A 31 6.03 -6.79 22.46
C TYR A 31 5.21 -7.95 21.91
N LEU A 32 5.52 -8.44 20.71
CA LEU A 32 4.84 -9.63 20.17
C LEU A 32 5.11 -10.87 21.05
N SER A 33 6.32 -11.02 21.57
CA SER A 33 6.66 -12.10 22.50
C SER A 33 5.89 -11.98 23.82
N ASP A 34 5.80 -10.77 24.38
CA ASP A 34 5.08 -10.51 25.63
C ASP A 34 3.56 -10.76 25.49
N LEU A 35 3.02 -10.54 24.28
CA LEU A 35 1.62 -10.80 23.93
C LEU A 35 1.36 -12.22 23.42
N GLU A 36 2.37 -13.09 23.43
CA GLU A 36 2.30 -14.47 22.91
C GLU A 36 1.87 -14.56 21.43
N ILE A 37 2.13 -13.51 20.64
CA ILE A 37 1.85 -13.48 19.21
C ILE A 37 3.03 -14.10 18.44
N PRO A 38 2.82 -15.20 17.69
CA PRO A 38 3.90 -15.88 17.00
C PRO A 38 4.48 -15.04 15.86
N LEU A 39 5.81 -14.96 15.79
CA LEU A 39 6.50 -14.35 14.66
C LEU A 39 6.48 -15.30 13.46
N THR A 40 5.70 -14.96 12.44
CA THR A 40 5.59 -15.73 11.20
C THR A 40 6.26 -15.01 10.04
N SER A 41 6.61 -15.75 9.00
CA SER A 41 7.18 -15.23 7.75
C SER A 41 6.30 -15.64 6.58
N CYS A 42 6.18 -14.77 5.58
CA CYS A 42 5.51 -15.09 4.33
C CYS A 42 6.40 -15.88 3.35
N GLY A 43 7.67 -16.10 3.69
CA GLY A 43 8.62 -16.77 2.80
C GLY A 43 8.75 -16.02 1.46
N GLU A 44 8.73 -16.77 0.37
CA GLU A 44 8.80 -16.22 -0.99
C GLU A 44 7.44 -15.66 -1.48
N ASP A 45 6.32 -16.14 -0.91
CA ASP A 45 4.99 -15.68 -1.30
C ASP A 45 4.61 -14.38 -0.57
N THR A 46 4.85 -13.27 -1.26
CA THR A 46 4.50 -11.94 -0.75
C THR A 46 3.00 -11.65 -0.68
N THR A 47 2.12 -12.57 -1.09
CA THR A 47 0.66 -12.39 -1.07
C THR A 47 0.15 -12.15 0.35
N SER A 48 0.59 -12.94 1.32
CA SER A 48 0.21 -12.76 2.73
C SER A 48 0.64 -11.39 3.28
N LEU A 49 1.84 -10.92 2.93
CA LEU A 49 2.33 -9.59 3.30
C LEU A 49 1.46 -8.48 2.68
N ARG A 50 1.16 -8.58 1.38
CA ARG A 50 0.34 -7.59 0.68
C ARG A 50 -1.09 -7.56 1.19
N ARG A 51 -1.67 -8.72 1.53
CA ARG A 51 -2.98 -8.83 2.18
C ARG A 51 -2.99 -8.17 3.56
N CYS A 52 -1.92 -8.33 4.34
CA CYS A 52 -1.73 -7.64 5.62
C CYS A 52 -1.63 -6.11 5.43
N LEU A 53 -0.94 -5.63 4.39
CA LEU A 53 -0.94 -4.20 4.07
C LEU A 53 -2.35 -3.70 3.73
N VAL A 54 -3.14 -4.47 2.97
CA VAL A 54 -4.52 -4.11 2.64
C VAL A 54 -5.39 -4.00 3.88
N SER A 55 -5.27 -4.90 4.87
CA SER A 55 -6.12 -4.83 6.08
C SER A 55 -5.91 -3.55 6.89
N GLY A 56 -4.70 -3.00 6.91
CA GLY A 56 -4.40 -1.73 7.59
C GLY A 56 -4.56 -0.48 6.70
N LEU A 57 -4.34 -0.60 5.39
CA LEU A 57 -4.24 0.54 4.47
C LEU A 57 -5.35 0.58 3.40
N PHE A 58 -6.42 -0.20 3.54
CA PHE A 58 -7.54 -0.20 2.58
C PHE A 58 -8.12 1.20 2.24
N PRO A 59 -8.13 2.22 3.13
CA PRO A 59 -8.58 3.56 2.75
C PRO A 59 -7.67 4.23 1.71
N HIS A 60 -6.40 3.83 1.65
CA HIS A 60 -5.39 4.30 0.70
C HIS A 60 -5.25 3.37 -0.51
N ALA A 61 -6.22 2.49 -0.75
CA ALA A 61 -6.24 1.71 -1.97
C ALA A 61 -6.71 2.58 -3.14
N ALA A 62 -6.03 2.46 -4.28
CA ALA A 62 -6.31 3.23 -5.47
C ALA A 62 -6.24 2.39 -6.75
N ARG A 63 -7.15 2.69 -7.68
CA ARG A 63 -7.26 2.03 -8.98
C ARG A 63 -6.76 2.94 -10.09
N ARG A 64 -5.94 2.37 -10.98
CA ARG A 64 -5.46 3.06 -12.19
C ARG A 64 -6.64 3.43 -13.10
N GLN A 65 -6.63 4.66 -13.57
CA GLN A 65 -7.59 5.22 -14.52
C GLN A 65 -7.03 5.15 -15.96
N PRO A 66 -7.88 5.31 -17.00
CA PRO A 66 -7.45 5.31 -18.40
C PRO A 66 -6.43 6.40 -18.73
N ASP A 67 -6.51 7.56 -18.07
CA ASP A 67 -5.57 8.68 -18.20
C ASP A 67 -4.22 8.45 -17.49
N GLY A 68 -4.05 7.29 -16.83
CA GLY A 68 -2.85 6.92 -16.10
C GLY A 68 -2.76 7.50 -14.69
N THR A 69 -3.77 8.23 -14.23
CA THR A 69 -3.91 8.63 -12.82
C THR A 69 -4.44 7.48 -11.97
N TYR A 70 -4.48 7.65 -10.65
CA TYR A 70 -5.05 6.68 -9.72
C TYR A 70 -6.19 7.33 -8.95
N SER A 71 -7.33 6.66 -8.85
CA SER A 71 -8.47 7.12 -8.06
C SER A 71 -8.65 6.23 -6.83
N LEU A 72 -8.75 6.84 -5.65
CA LEU A 72 -8.96 6.10 -4.40
C LEU A 72 -10.34 5.44 -4.39
N PHE A 73 -10.42 4.18 -3.97
CA PHE A 73 -11.72 3.53 -3.75
C PHE A 73 -12.50 4.18 -2.60
N ALA A 74 -11.79 4.78 -1.64
CA ALA A 74 -12.39 5.39 -0.47
C ALA A 74 -13.06 6.74 -0.74
N THR A 75 -12.52 7.57 -1.63
CA THR A 75 -12.94 8.97 -1.76
C THR A 75 -13.09 9.42 -3.20
N SER A 76 -12.78 8.56 -4.18
CA SER A 76 -12.63 8.89 -5.59
C SER A 76 -11.57 9.97 -5.87
N GLN A 77 -10.79 10.36 -4.85
CA GLN A 77 -9.73 11.35 -4.95
C GLN A 77 -8.66 10.89 -5.92
N VAL A 78 -8.27 11.79 -6.82
CA VAL A 78 -7.24 11.52 -7.83
C VAL A 78 -5.86 11.77 -7.23
N VAL A 79 -4.99 10.78 -7.40
CA VAL A 79 -3.59 10.77 -6.95
C VAL A 79 -2.69 10.24 -8.06
N HIS A 80 -1.41 10.53 -7.94
CA HIS A 80 -0.38 10.05 -8.86
C HIS A 80 0.62 9.19 -8.09
N LEU A 81 1.17 8.15 -8.71
CA LEU A 81 2.32 7.47 -8.12
C LEU A 81 3.51 8.43 -8.11
N HIS A 82 4.22 8.49 -6.99
CA HIS A 82 5.38 9.37 -6.87
C HIS A 82 6.48 8.96 -7.86
N PRO A 83 7.16 9.91 -8.55
CA PRO A 83 8.15 9.60 -9.58
C PRO A 83 9.32 8.74 -9.12
N SER A 84 9.66 8.77 -7.82
CA SER A 84 10.72 7.94 -7.24
C SER A 84 10.32 6.47 -7.04
N SER A 85 9.06 6.10 -7.29
CA SER A 85 8.58 4.73 -7.14
C SER A 85 8.82 3.94 -8.42
N VAL A 86 9.31 2.71 -8.30
CA VAL A 86 9.40 1.76 -9.43
C VAL A 86 8.03 1.49 -10.07
N LEU A 87 6.95 1.62 -9.30
CA LEU A 87 5.58 1.44 -9.81
C LEU A 87 5.11 2.60 -10.69
N CYS A 88 5.79 3.75 -10.65
CA CYS A 88 5.49 4.86 -11.56
C CYS A 88 5.74 4.47 -13.03
N ALA A 89 6.69 3.56 -13.27
CA ALA A 89 7.00 3.04 -14.61
C ALA A 89 6.06 1.91 -15.02
N SER A 90 5.86 0.89 -14.18
CA SER A 90 5.03 -0.28 -14.51
C SER A 90 3.53 0.00 -14.49
N LYS A 91 3.09 1.02 -13.74
CA LYS A 91 1.70 1.46 -13.61
C LYS A 91 0.71 0.30 -13.41
N PRO A 92 0.84 -0.48 -12.33
CA PRO A 92 -0.04 -1.61 -12.04
C PRO A 92 -1.52 -1.17 -11.91
N PRO A 93 -2.49 -2.08 -12.16
CA PRO A 93 -3.92 -1.71 -12.18
C PRO A 93 -4.46 -1.26 -10.81
N CYS A 94 -3.92 -1.79 -9.72
CA CYS A 94 -4.38 -1.50 -8.36
C CYS A 94 -3.21 -1.49 -7.39
N VAL A 95 -3.22 -0.51 -6.49
CA VAL A 95 -2.16 -0.30 -5.50
C VAL A 95 -2.75 0.12 -4.16
N VAL A 96 -1.98 -0.13 -3.10
CA VAL A 96 -2.17 0.50 -1.79
C VAL A 96 -0.92 1.31 -1.46
N PHE A 97 -1.05 2.42 -0.74
CA PHE A 97 0.09 3.28 -0.39
C PHE A 97 0.07 3.75 1.07
N ASN A 98 1.25 4.07 1.61
CA ASN A 98 1.39 4.51 2.98
C ASN A 98 1.09 6.01 3.14
N GLU A 99 1.64 6.85 2.26
CA GLU A 99 1.62 8.30 2.43
C GLU A 99 1.06 9.02 1.21
N LEU A 100 0.26 10.06 1.48
CA LEU A 100 -0.20 11.03 0.48
C LEU A 100 0.54 12.35 0.69
N VAL A 101 1.38 12.73 -0.28
CA VAL A 101 2.17 13.97 -0.23
C VAL A 101 1.62 14.96 -1.24
N ARG A 102 1.20 16.13 -0.77
CA ARG A 102 0.71 17.22 -1.63
C ARG A 102 1.84 18.20 -1.93
N THR A 103 2.19 18.34 -3.20
CA THR A 103 3.06 19.40 -3.69
C THR A 103 2.32 20.17 -4.79
N THR A 104 2.75 20.07 -6.05
CA THR A 104 2.01 20.53 -7.23
C THR A 104 0.83 19.62 -7.56
N LYS A 105 1.01 18.31 -7.34
CA LYS A 105 -0.01 17.28 -7.43
C LYS A 105 -0.02 16.46 -6.15
N GLN A 106 -1.03 15.60 -6.00
CA GLN A 106 -1.11 14.66 -4.90
C GLN A 106 -0.39 13.37 -5.28
N TYR A 107 0.65 13.02 -4.53
CA TYR A 107 1.50 11.87 -4.82
C TYR A 107 1.40 10.80 -3.74
N ALA A 108 1.15 9.57 -4.17
CA ALA A 108 1.21 8.37 -3.35
C ALA A 108 2.66 7.86 -3.23
N ARG A 109 3.16 7.69 -2.00
CA ARG A 109 4.50 7.15 -1.69
C ARG A 109 4.41 5.82 -0.93
N CYS A 110 5.47 5.02 -1.07
CA CYS A 110 5.57 3.68 -0.49
C CYS A 110 4.37 2.80 -0.89
N ALA A 111 4.20 2.62 -2.19
CA ALA A 111 3.08 1.87 -2.77
C ALA A 111 3.44 0.40 -3.02
N ALA A 112 2.45 -0.48 -2.86
CA ALA A 112 2.53 -1.90 -3.17
C ALA A 112 1.38 -2.31 -4.10
N VAL A 113 1.63 -3.27 -4.99
CA VAL A 113 0.61 -3.83 -5.89
C VAL A 113 -0.33 -4.73 -5.09
N VAL A 114 -1.63 -4.59 -5.29
CA VAL A 114 -2.65 -5.39 -4.60
C VAL A 114 -3.77 -5.79 -5.55
N GLU A 115 -4.57 -6.77 -5.15
CA GLU A 115 -5.76 -7.17 -5.91
C GLU A 115 -7.02 -6.51 -5.33
N PRO A 116 -7.94 -5.99 -6.17
CA PRO A 116 -9.19 -5.40 -5.69
C PRO A 116 -10.05 -6.36 -4.86
N ALA A 117 -10.01 -7.66 -5.15
CA ALA A 117 -10.77 -8.68 -4.41
C ALA A 117 -10.43 -8.66 -2.90
N TRP A 118 -9.14 -8.46 -2.56
CA TRP A 118 -8.69 -8.45 -1.17
C TRP A 118 -9.27 -7.27 -0.37
N LEU A 119 -9.63 -6.16 -1.02
CA LEU A 119 -10.23 -5.00 -0.35
C LEU A 119 -11.61 -5.34 0.20
N VAL A 120 -12.41 -6.04 -0.60
CA VAL A 120 -13.77 -6.47 -0.22
C VAL A 120 -13.69 -7.55 0.86
N GLU A 121 -12.73 -8.47 0.76
CA GLU A 121 -12.51 -9.50 1.78
C GLU A 121 -12.05 -8.93 3.12
N MET A 122 -11.15 -7.94 3.13
CA MET A 122 -10.55 -7.41 4.36
C MET A 122 -11.36 -6.30 5.02
N ALA A 123 -12.15 -5.55 4.26
CA ALA A 123 -12.98 -4.46 4.79
C ALA A 123 -14.39 -4.46 4.17
N PRO A 124 -15.15 -5.56 4.32
CA PRO A 124 -16.46 -5.71 3.69
C PRO A 124 -17.42 -4.60 4.08
N GLN A 125 -17.45 -4.20 5.36
CA GLN A 125 -18.30 -3.11 5.86
C GLN A 125 -18.02 -1.76 5.18
N PHE A 126 -16.78 -1.51 4.75
CA PHE A 126 -16.41 -0.26 4.09
C PHE A 126 -16.79 -0.25 2.61
N PHE A 127 -16.68 -1.40 1.94
CA PHE A 127 -16.93 -1.51 0.51
C PHE A 127 -18.35 -1.95 0.15
N ALA A 128 -19.07 -2.65 1.03
CA ALA A 128 -20.46 -3.06 0.83
C ALA A 128 -21.40 -1.86 0.65
N SER A 129 -21.28 -0.84 1.52
CA SER A 129 -22.08 0.39 1.44
C SER A 129 -21.82 1.24 0.19
N LYS A 130 -20.73 0.99 -0.54
CA LYS A 130 -20.37 1.74 -1.76
C LYS A 130 -20.68 0.99 -3.05
N ALA A 131 -20.78 -0.34 -3.00
CA ALA A 131 -21.23 -1.13 -4.14
C ALA A 131 -22.69 -0.78 -4.52
N ASP A 132 -23.51 -0.41 -3.54
CA ASP A 132 -24.91 0.01 -3.74
C ASP A 132 -25.08 1.35 -4.48
N LEU A 133 -24.04 2.17 -4.58
CA LEU A 133 -24.07 3.43 -5.34
C LEU A 133 -23.68 3.26 -6.82
N THR A 134 -23.12 2.11 -7.20
CA THR A 134 -22.76 1.79 -8.59
C THR A 134 -23.83 0.99 -9.35
N SER A 135 -24.88 0.51 -8.67
CA SER A 135 -26.04 -0.16 -9.29
C SER A 135 -27.15 0.79 -9.75
N THR A 136 -27.03 2.11 -9.49
CA THR A 136 -28.04 3.12 -9.89
C THR A 136 -27.74 3.84 -11.22
N LEU A 137 -26.72 3.42 -11.98
CA LEU A 137 -26.40 3.98 -13.31
C LEU A 137 -26.50 2.91 -14.42
N GLY A 138 -27.74 2.66 -14.88
CA GLY A 138 -28.09 2.10 -16.20
C GLY A 138 -28.36 0.58 -16.24
N PRO A 139 -29.45 0.14 -16.92
CA PRO A 139 -29.56 0.34 -18.37
C PRO A 139 -30.92 0.88 -18.88
N GLY A 140 -30.89 1.59 -20.01
CA GLY A 140 -31.95 1.52 -21.02
C GLY A 140 -33.09 2.53 -20.94
N GLY A 141 -32.85 3.76 -21.39
CA GLY A 141 -33.88 4.56 -22.05
C GLY A 141 -33.91 4.18 -23.53
N ALA A 142 -34.81 3.29 -23.92
CA ALA A 142 -35.18 3.07 -25.31
C ALA A 142 -36.40 3.94 -25.62
N GLY A 143 -36.21 4.95 -26.46
CA GLY A 143 -37.23 5.63 -27.25
C GLY A 143 -36.93 5.37 -28.72
#